data_AF-C6TCY5-F1
#
_entry.id   AF-C6TCY5-F1
#
_cell.length_a   1.000
_cell.length_b   1.000
_cell.length_c   1.000
_cell.angle_alpha   90.00
_cell.angle_beta   90.00
_cell.angle_gamma   90.00
#
_symmetry.space_group_name_H-M   'P 1'
#
loop_
_entity.id
_entity.type
_entity.pdbx_description
1 polymer ?
#
loop_
_entity_poly.entity_id
_entity_poly.type
_entity_poly.pdbx_seq_one_letter_code
_entity_poly.pdbx_strand_id
1 'polypeptide(L)'
;MSTEKEKTSAPSSSSSSSSSSPSVELCKGVNGLEKILLRESRGSSTEVYLYGGHVTSWKNDHGEELLFLSNKAIFKTPKAIRGGIPLCFPQFGGLGTLDQHGFARNRFWAIDDDPPPFPTNTLSKAIFVHLCISYVFLCIRYKFVRVEGLETLDYLDNLQNKERFTEQGDALTFESEVDKIYLSTPTKIAIIDHEKKRTFVVRKDGLPDAVVWNPWDKKAKPWLILAMMSTSICFV
;
A
#
# COMPACT_ATOMS: atom_id res chain seq x y z
N MET A 1 -26.94 -72.57 17.95
CA MET A 1 -25.51 -72.41 18.23
C MET A 1 -25.08 -71.14 17.51
N SER A 2 -24.99 -70.08 18.29
CA SER A 2 -24.79 -68.70 17.87
C SER A 2 -23.36 -68.45 17.44
N THR A 3 -23.15 -67.69 16.38
CA THR A 3 -21.92 -66.91 16.18
C THR A 3 -22.29 -65.55 15.58
N GLU A 4 -22.18 -64.54 16.44
CA GLU A 4 -22.25 -63.11 16.10
C GLU A 4 -21.09 -62.73 15.16
N LYS A 5 -21.37 -61.91 14.16
CA LYS A 5 -20.36 -61.08 13.49
C LYS A 5 -20.67 -59.63 13.79
N GLU A 6 -19.84 -59.07 14.65
CA GLU A 6 -19.79 -57.67 15.04
C GLU A 6 -19.40 -56.82 13.82
N LYS A 7 -20.23 -55.83 13.49
CA LYS A 7 -20.00 -54.87 12.39
C LYS A 7 -19.47 -53.58 13.00
N THR A 8 -18.15 -53.43 13.02
CA THR A 8 -17.48 -52.21 13.47
C THR A 8 -17.71 -51.07 12.48
N SER A 9 -18.37 -50.02 12.95
CA SER A 9 -18.56 -48.74 12.26
C SER A 9 -17.29 -47.88 12.35
N ALA A 10 -16.80 -47.38 11.22
CA ALA A 10 -15.71 -46.41 11.16
C ALA A 10 -16.18 -45.02 11.66
N PRO A 11 -15.34 -44.24 12.38
CA PRO A 11 -15.70 -42.88 12.74
C PRO A 11 -15.45 -41.92 11.56
N SER A 12 -16.42 -41.04 11.36
CA SER A 12 -16.40 -39.91 10.43
C SER A 12 -15.20 -38.99 10.69
N SER A 13 -14.38 -38.77 9.67
CA SER A 13 -13.31 -37.76 9.67
C SER A 13 -13.92 -36.36 9.69
N SER A 14 -13.97 -35.74 10.87
CA SER A 14 -14.18 -34.31 11.02
C SER A 14 -13.02 -33.57 10.36
N SER A 15 -13.30 -32.85 9.27
CA SER A 15 -12.36 -31.95 8.61
C SER A 15 -11.93 -30.86 9.60
N SER A 16 -10.74 -31.01 10.17
CA SER A 16 -10.08 -29.95 10.93
C SER A 16 -9.71 -28.83 9.96
N SER A 17 -10.49 -27.75 9.95
CA SER A 17 -10.09 -26.48 9.36
C SER A 17 -8.88 -25.97 10.12
N SER A 18 -7.67 -26.28 9.63
CA SER A 18 -6.43 -25.74 10.17
C SER A 18 -6.40 -24.24 9.94
N SER A 19 -6.76 -23.45 10.96
CA SER A 19 -6.49 -22.02 10.98
C SER A 19 -4.97 -21.84 11.06
N SER A 20 -4.31 -21.67 9.91
CA SER A 20 -2.90 -21.33 9.85
C SER A 20 -2.69 -20.00 10.58
N SER A 21 -1.84 -19.95 11.60
CA SER A 21 -1.50 -18.68 12.25
C SER A 21 -0.83 -17.72 11.26
N PRO A 22 -0.97 -16.39 11.43
CA PRO A 22 -0.19 -15.45 10.64
C PRO A 22 1.31 -15.74 10.84
N SER A 23 2.07 -15.75 9.74
CA SER A 23 3.50 -16.06 9.76
C SER A 23 4.32 -14.87 9.25
N VAL A 24 5.39 -14.55 9.96
CA VAL A 24 6.41 -13.57 9.56
C VAL A 24 7.66 -14.34 9.17
N GLU A 25 8.16 -14.12 7.97
CA GLU A 25 9.37 -14.78 7.45
C GLU A 25 10.38 -13.74 6.96
N LEU A 26 11.61 -13.79 7.48
CA LEU A 26 12.74 -13.01 6.94
C LEU A 26 13.45 -13.84 5.87
N CYS A 27 13.52 -13.33 4.64
CA CYS A 27 14.13 -14.04 3.52
C CYS A 27 14.89 -13.10 2.58
N LYS A 28 15.66 -13.70 1.66
CA LYS A 28 16.38 -12.98 0.60
C LYS A 28 15.47 -12.80 -0.60
N GLY A 29 15.30 -11.55 -1.03
CA GLY A 29 14.58 -11.15 -2.22
C GLY A 29 15.48 -10.98 -3.45
N VAL A 30 15.04 -10.13 -4.38
CA VAL A 30 15.75 -9.83 -5.63
C VAL A 30 17.14 -9.27 -5.31
N ASN A 31 18.16 -9.73 -6.05
CA ASN A 31 19.57 -9.36 -5.87
C ASN A 31 20.11 -9.59 -4.45
N GLY A 32 19.51 -10.51 -3.67
CA GLY A 32 19.96 -10.83 -2.33
C GLY A 32 19.62 -9.78 -1.26
N LEU A 33 18.80 -8.77 -1.59
CA LEU A 33 18.32 -7.82 -0.59
C LEU A 33 17.38 -8.51 0.40
N GLU A 34 17.46 -8.15 1.66
CA GLU A 34 16.60 -8.72 2.70
C GLU A 34 15.19 -8.14 2.63
N LYS A 35 14.21 -9.03 2.82
CA LYS A 35 12.80 -8.67 2.91
C LYS A 35 12.09 -9.50 3.96
N ILE A 36 11.03 -8.93 4.49
CA ILE A 36 10.06 -9.60 5.34
C ILE A 36 8.88 -9.99 4.46
N LEU A 37 8.43 -11.22 4.60
CA LEU A 37 7.20 -11.73 4.03
C LEU A 37 6.21 -11.99 5.15
N LEU A 38 5.13 -11.22 5.15
CA LEU A 38 4.02 -11.38 6.07
C LEU A 38 2.92 -12.16 5.37
N ARG A 39 2.42 -13.21 5.99
CA ARG A 39 1.27 -13.99 5.49
C ARG A 39 0.19 -14.06 6.57
N GLU A 40 -1.02 -13.75 6.18
CA GLU A 40 -2.20 -13.91 7.01
C GLU A 40 -2.76 -15.32 6.87
N SER A 41 -3.43 -15.78 7.94
CA SER A 41 -4.18 -17.05 7.97
C SER A 41 -5.12 -17.27 6.78
N ARG A 42 -5.72 -16.19 6.26
CA ARG A 42 -6.73 -16.23 5.20
C ARG A 42 -6.15 -16.20 3.78
N GLY A 43 -4.83 -16.08 3.65
CA GLY A 43 -4.13 -16.09 2.35
C GLY A 43 -3.59 -14.74 1.89
N SER A 44 -4.02 -13.63 2.51
CA SER A 44 -3.44 -12.30 2.26
C SER A 44 -1.94 -12.30 2.57
N SER A 45 -1.14 -11.56 1.80
CA SER A 45 0.30 -11.47 2.05
C SER A 45 0.90 -10.14 1.64
N THR A 46 2.00 -9.74 2.26
CA THR A 46 2.74 -8.53 1.89
C THR A 46 4.24 -8.73 1.98
N GLU A 47 4.98 -8.07 1.09
CA GLU A 47 6.44 -8.09 1.05
C GLU A 47 7.00 -6.70 1.37
N VAL A 48 7.90 -6.64 2.36
CA VAL A 48 8.55 -5.41 2.79
C VAL A 48 10.06 -5.59 2.71
N TYR A 49 10.73 -4.86 1.82
CA TYR A 49 12.19 -4.85 1.74
C TYR A 49 12.77 -4.00 2.88
N LEU A 50 13.80 -4.52 3.55
CA LEU A 50 14.55 -3.75 4.55
C LEU A 50 15.29 -2.58 3.87
N TYR A 51 15.67 -2.73 2.60
CA TYR A 51 16.11 -1.58 1.81
C TYR A 51 14.93 -0.64 1.54
N GLY A 52 15.02 0.55 2.11
CA GLY A 52 14.04 1.63 1.99
C GLY A 52 12.81 1.47 2.84
N GLY A 53 12.69 0.42 3.67
CA GLY A 53 11.46 0.11 4.42
C GLY A 53 10.27 -0.07 3.48
N HIS A 54 10.54 -0.68 2.31
CA HIS A 54 9.75 -0.47 1.10
C HIS A 54 8.78 -1.63 0.89
N VAL A 55 7.47 -1.36 0.96
CA VAL A 55 6.45 -2.37 0.65
C VAL A 55 6.36 -2.55 -0.85
N THR A 56 6.66 -3.74 -1.38
CA THR A 56 6.76 -3.98 -2.83
C THR A 56 5.66 -4.86 -3.40
N SER A 57 4.93 -5.59 -2.55
CA SER A 57 3.82 -6.46 -2.94
C SER A 57 2.79 -6.48 -1.81
N TRP A 58 1.52 -6.46 -2.17
CA TRP A 58 0.42 -6.77 -1.26
C TRP A 58 -0.65 -7.54 -2.04
N LYS A 59 -0.90 -8.77 -1.60
CA LYS A 59 -1.89 -9.66 -2.20
C LYS A 59 -3.07 -9.86 -1.27
N ASN A 60 -4.27 -9.85 -1.83
CA ASN A 60 -5.47 -10.24 -1.10
C ASN A 60 -5.51 -11.77 -0.85
N ASP A 61 -6.55 -12.23 -0.18
CA ASP A 61 -6.85 -13.65 0.09
C ASP A 61 -7.05 -14.50 -1.18
N HIS A 62 -7.35 -13.86 -2.32
CA HIS A 62 -7.43 -14.51 -3.63
C HIS A 62 -6.07 -14.55 -4.37
N GLY A 63 -5.00 -14.01 -3.77
CA GLY A 63 -3.67 -13.96 -4.36
C GLY A 63 -3.48 -12.87 -5.42
N GLU A 64 -4.46 -11.97 -5.60
CA GLU A 64 -4.39 -10.87 -6.55
C GLU A 64 -3.48 -9.75 -6.03
N GLU A 65 -2.55 -9.30 -6.87
CA GLU A 65 -1.66 -8.19 -6.54
C GLU A 65 -2.41 -6.85 -6.54
N LEU A 66 -2.30 -6.13 -5.42
CA LEU A 66 -2.96 -4.85 -5.17
C LEU A 66 -2.04 -3.67 -5.47
N LEU A 67 -0.73 -3.82 -5.32
CA LEU A 67 0.24 -2.77 -5.56
C LEU A 67 0.82 -2.82 -6.97
N PHE A 68 1.03 -1.66 -7.57
CA PHE A 68 1.82 -1.57 -8.78
C PHE A 68 3.31 -1.55 -8.44
N LEU A 69 4.05 -2.54 -8.92
CA LEU A 69 5.50 -2.51 -8.97
C LEU A 69 5.94 -2.41 -10.44
N SER A 70 6.89 -1.51 -10.74
CA SER A 70 7.37 -1.36 -12.12
C SER A 70 8.13 -2.61 -12.57
N ASN A 71 7.89 -3.07 -13.80
CA ASN A 71 8.71 -4.11 -14.42
C ASN A 71 10.17 -3.67 -14.70
N LYS A 72 10.45 -2.36 -14.63
CA LYS A 72 11.78 -1.75 -14.70
C LYS A 72 12.33 -1.38 -13.32
N ALA A 73 11.72 -1.87 -12.24
CA ALA A 73 12.20 -1.61 -10.88
C ALA A 73 13.61 -2.19 -10.71
N ILE A 74 14.52 -1.37 -10.15
CA ILE A 74 15.89 -1.77 -9.86
C ILE A 74 16.00 -2.00 -8.36
N PHE A 75 16.25 -3.25 -7.97
CA PHE A 75 16.49 -3.66 -6.58
C PHE A 75 17.98 -3.56 -6.27
N LYS A 76 18.52 -2.35 -6.30
CA LYS A 76 19.95 -2.12 -6.09
C LYS A 76 20.21 -0.74 -5.51
N THR A 77 21.05 -0.68 -4.49
CA THR A 77 21.56 0.57 -3.93
C THR A 77 22.35 1.38 -4.98
N PRO A 78 22.37 2.72 -4.88
CA PRO A 78 21.65 3.56 -3.91
C PRO A 78 20.28 4.04 -4.42
N LYS A 79 19.72 3.42 -5.48
CA LYS A 79 18.49 3.90 -6.11
C LYS A 79 17.25 3.32 -5.43
N ALA A 80 16.27 4.18 -5.15
CA ALA A 80 14.97 3.77 -4.62
C ALA A 80 14.25 2.80 -5.58
N ILE A 81 13.52 1.84 -5.01
CA ILE A 81 12.72 0.88 -5.76
C ILE A 81 11.53 1.63 -6.40
N ARG A 82 11.20 1.30 -7.66
CA ARG A 82 10.13 1.96 -8.42
C ARG A 82 8.81 1.20 -8.32
N GLY A 83 7.78 1.85 -7.78
CA GLY A 83 6.47 1.25 -7.50
C GLY A 83 6.39 0.77 -6.05
N GLY A 84 5.35 0.03 -5.70
CA GLY A 84 5.03 -0.31 -4.31
C GLY A 84 4.72 0.94 -3.51
N ILE A 85 5.23 0.98 -2.28
CA ILE A 85 5.03 2.06 -1.33
C ILE A 85 6.39 2.63 -0.90
N PRO A 86 6.96 3.58 -1.67
CA PRO A 86 8.17 4.28 -1.26
C PRO A 86 7.92 5.22 -0.07
N LEU A 87 8.91 5.29 0.81
CA LEU A 87 8.95 6.21 1.94
C LEU A 87 9.70 7.49 1.59
N CYS A 88 9.07 8.64 1.79
CA CYS A 88 9.70 9.94 1.53
C CYS A 88 9.89 10.67 2.85
N PHE A 89 11.14 10.89 3.25
CA PHE A 89 11.48 11.52 4.52
C PHE A 89 12.95 11.94 4.55
N PRO A 90 13.27 13.09 5.17
CA PRO A 90 12.38 14.04 5.84
C PRO A 90 11.75 15.08 4.89
N GLN A 91 11.92 14.91 3.59
CA GLN A 91 11.50 15.89 2.58
C GLN A 91 10.57 15.23 1.55
N PHE A 92 9.57 15.97 1.08
CA PHE A 92 8.78 15.61 -0.09
C PHE A 92 9.20 16.40 -1.31
N GLY A 93 9.31 15.74 -2.46
CA GLY A 93 9.79 16.36 -3.69
C GLY A 93 11.14 17.05 -3.47
N GLY A 94 11.32 18.20 -4.10
CA GLY A 94 12.49 19.07 -3.95
C GLY A 94 12.26 20.23 -2.96
N LEU A 95 11.38 20.09 -1.97
CA LEU A 95 10.99 21.20 -1.08
C LEU A 95 12.04 21.59 -0.01
N GLY A 96 13.30 21.20 -0.19
CA GLY A 96 14.39 21.52 0.72
C GLY A 96 15.75 21.17 0.13
N THR A 97 16.78 21.13 0.98
CA THR A 97 18.18 20.97 0.57
C THR A 97 18.60 19.53 0.34
N LEU A 98 17.75 18.55 0.66
CA LEU A 98 18.04 17.13 0.47
C LEU A 98 17.70 16.69 -0.95
N ASP A 99 18.21 15.51 -1.31
CA ASP A 99 17.80 14.80 -2.52
C ASP A 99 16.27 14.70 -2.60
N GLN A 100 15.77 14.61 -3.83
CA GLN A 100 14.34 14.53 -4.08
C GLN A 100 13.70 13.39 -3.27
N HIS A 101 12.72 13.75 -2.44
CA HIS A 101 12.01 12.88 -1.49
C HIS A 101 12.82 12.40 -0.27
N GLY A 102 13.93 13.07 0.05
CA GLY A 102 14.79 12.73 1.18
C GLY A 102 15.55 11.42 0.97
N PHE A 103 15.95 10.77 2.06
CA PHE A 103 16.88 9.64 2.04
C PHE A 103 16.30 8.32 2.57
N ALA A 104 15.13 8.34 3.23
CA ALA A 104 14.58 7.15 3.90
C ALA A 104 14.47 5.91 3.00
N ARG A 105 13.91 6.06 1.79
CA ARG A 105 13.81 5.00 0.77
C ARG A 105 15.14 4.55 0.16
N ASN A 106 16.25 5.20 0.52
CA ASN A 106 17.60 4.90 0.01
C ASN A 106 18.51 4.32 1.10
N ARG A 107 17.99 4.02 2.29
CA ARG A 107 18.73 3.45 3.43
C ARG A 107 18.22 2.06 3.79
N PHE A 108 19.05 1.26 4.45
CA PHE A 108 18.60 0.01 5.06
C PHE A 108 17.93 0.30 6.40
N TRP A 109 16.81 -0.38 6.62
CA TRP A 109 16.02 -0.35 7.83
C TRP A 109 16.31 -1.62 8.63
N ALA A 110 16.22 -1.51 9.94
CA ALA A 110 16.27 -2.65 10.85
C ALA A 110 14.86 -2.95 11.36
N ILE A 111 14.62 -4.20 11.75
CA ILE A 111 13.43 -4.59 12.46
C ILE A 111 13.63 -4.20 13.92
N ASP A 112 12.61 -3.57 14.50
CA ASP A 112 12.54 -3.33 15.94
C ASP A 112 11.63 -4.40 16.56
N ASP A 113 12.22 -5.23 17.42
CA ASP A 113 11.52 -6.35 18.07
C ASP A 113 10.76 -5.92 19.33
N ASP A 114 10.96 -4.68 19.82
CA ASP A 114 10.29 -4.14 21.02
C ASP A 114 9.63 -2.78 20.74
N PRO A 115 8.66 -2.73 19.81
CA PRO A 115 7.99 -1.47 19.49
C PRO A 115 7.11 -1.00 20.66
N PRO A 116 6.96 0.31 20.89
CA PRO A 116 6.03 0.84 21.89
C PRO A 116 4.60 0.36 21.61
N PRO A 117 3.77 0.16 22.65
CA PRO A 117 2.41 -0.33 22.49
C PRO A 117 1.59 0.58 21.57
N PHE A 118 0.94 -0.02 20.58
CA PHE A 118 0.15 0.72 19.60
C PHE A 118 -1.09 1.37 20.26
N PRO A 119 -1.44 2.62 19.88
CA PRO A 119 -2.57 3.33 20.48
C PRO A 119 -3.96 2.83 20.04
N THR A 120 -4.06 1.82 19.16
CA THR A 120 -5.35 1.32 18.66
C THR A 120 -5.63 -0.10 19.12
N ASN A 121 -6.73 -0.26 19.86
CA ASN A 121 -7.22 -1.53 20.37
C ASN A 121 -8.23 -2.10 19.35
N THR A 122 -7.74 -2.68 18.26
CA THR A 122 -8.60 -3.29 17.21
C THR A 122 -8.75 -4.79 17.45
N LEU A 123 -9.99 -5.22 17.72
CA LEU A 123 -10.42 -6.62 17.95
C LEU A 123 -10.28 -7.55 16.72
N SER A 124 -9.82 -7.04 15.58
CA SER A 124 -9.64 -7.79 14.34
C SER A 124 -8.24 -8.40 14.27
N LYS A 125 -8.13 -9.71 14.03
CA LYS A 125 -6.88 -10.43 13.67
C LYS A 125 -6.32 -10.00 12.29
N ALA A 126 -6.34 -8.72 11.97
CA ALA A 126 -5.78 -8.19 10.73
C ALA A 126 -4.28 -7.90 10.94
N ILE A 127 -3.48 -8.11 9.89
CA ILE A 127 -2.08 -7.67 9.87
C ILE A 127 -2.08 -6.20 9.47
N PHE A 128 -1.70 -5.33 10.39
CA PHE A 128 -1.55 -3.91 10.11
C PHE A 128 -0.09 -3.58 9.81
N VAL A 129 0.17 -2.92 8.67
CA VAL A 129 1.48 -2.32 8.37
C VAL A 129 1.39 -0.83 8.67
N HIS A 130 1.75 -0.41 9.88
CA HIS A 130 1.80 1.01 10.23
C HIS A 130 3.11 1.63 9.76
N LEU A 131 3.02 2.64 8.89
CA LEU A 131 4.16 3.43 8.44
C LEU A 131 4.10 4.80 9.12
N CYS A 132 4.88 5.00 10.18
CA CYS A 132 4.96 6.24 10.94
C CYS A 132 5.86 7.29 10.28
N ILE A 133 5.50 7.76 9.08
CA ILE A 133 6.35 8.69 8.30
C ILE A 133 5.53 9.77 7.59
N SER A 134 6.10 10.96 7.44
CA SER A 134 5.43 12.15 6.89
C SER A 134 4.84 12.01 5.47
N TYR A 135 5.31 11.06 4.64
CA TYR A 135 4.88 10.93 3.24
C TYR A 135 4.92 9.48 2.75
N VAL A 136 3.78 8.95 2.32
CA VAL A 136 3.63 7.57 1.84
C VAL A 136 2.95 7.54 0.48
N PHE A 137 3.47 6.73 -0.44
CA PHE A 137 2.99 6.64 -1.81
C PHE A 137 2.20 5.35 -1.99
N LEU A 138 0.94 5.42 -2.40
CA LEU A 138 0.18 4.26 -2.85
C LEU A 138 0.20 4.21 -4.37
N CYS A 139 0.97 3.28 -4.93
CA CYS A 139 1.01 3.09 -6.37
C CYS A 139 0.04 1.97 -6.79
N ILE A 140 -1.00 2.33 -7.55
CA ILE A 140 -2.03 1.40 -8.05
C ILE A 140 -2.04 1.46 -9.57
N ARG A 141 -2.15 0.31 -10.22
CA ARG A 141 -2.33 0.25 -11.69
C ARG A 141 -3.80 0.50 -12.02
N TYR A 142 -4.08 1.29 -13.05
CA TYR A 142 -5.46 1.51 -13.50
C TYR A 142 -5.58 1.78 -14.99
N LYS A 143 -6.74 1.47 -15.56
CA LYS A 143 -7.23 2.09 -16.80
C LYS A 143 -8.49 2.92 -16.59
N PHE A 144 -9.30 2.59 -15.59
CA PHE A 144 -10.55 3.28 -15.25
C PHE A 144 -10.69 3.41 -13.73
N VAL A 145 -10.00 4.40 -13.18
CA VAL A 145 -10.09 4.74 -11.76
C VAL A 145 -10.67 6.14 -11.60
N ARG A 146 -11.50 6.30 -10.57
CA ARG A 146 -11.89 7.59 -10.03
C ARG A 146 -11.42 7.70 -8.59
N VAL A 147 -11.09 8.91 -8.16
CA VAL A 147 -10.80 9.22 -6.76
C VAL A 147 -11.94 10.06 -6.20
N GLU A 148 -12.52 9.59 -5.11
CA GLU A 148 -13.61 10.24 -4.39
C GLU A 148 -13.15 10.70 -3.00
N GLY A 149 -13.78 11.75 -2.48
CA GLY A 149 -13.43 12.45 -1.24
C GLY A 149 -12.52 13.66 -1.45
N LEU A 150 -12.33 14.09 -2.71
CA LEU A 150 -11.53 15.26 -3.10
C LEU A 150 -12.37 16.37 -3.75
N GLU A 151 -13.67 16.17 -3.84
CA GLU A 151 -14.62 17.08 -4.46
C GLU A 151 -14.63 18.41 -3.69
N THR A 152 -14.77 19.54 -4.38
CA THR A 152 -14.86 20.88 -3.78
C THR A 152 -13.63 21.34 -2.99
N LEU A 153 -12.57 20.52 -2.93
CA LEU A 153 -11.34 20.87 -2.23
C LEU A 153 -10.45 21.76 -3.09
N ASP A 154 -9.71 22.62 -2.41
CA ASP A 154 -8.64 23.37 -3.04
C ASP A 154 -7.41 22.50 -3.25
N TYR A 155 -6.74 22.70 -4.38
CA TYR A 155 -5.47 22.04 -4.69
C TYR A 155 -4.46 23.01 -5.28
N LEU A 156 -3.17 22.70 -5.09
CA LEU A 156 -2.06 23.33 -5.81
C LEU A 156 -1.66 22.43 -6.98
N ASP A 157 -1.56 22.98 -8.18
CA ASP A 157 -1.16 22.22 -9.37
C ASP A 157 0.32 22.41 -9.68
N ASN A 158 1.13 21.36 -9.47
CA ASN A 158 2.57 21.42 -9.75
C ASN A 158 2.88 21.58 -11.25
N LEU A 159 1.96 21.22 -12.15
CA LEU A 159 2.11 21.44 -13.60
C LEU A 159 1.82 22.88 -14.01
N GLN A 160 1.12 23.65 -13.16
CA GLN A 160 0.77 25.06 -13.37
C GLN A 160 1.41 25.96 -12.31
N ASN A 161 2.72 25.77 -12.08
CA ASN A 161 3.51 26.60 -11.16
C ASN A 161 2.95 26.71 -9.73
N LYS A 162 2.25 25.68 -9.24
CA LYS A 162 1.57 25.64 -7.94
C LYS A 162 0.47 26.69 -7.78
N GLU A 163 -0.17 27.08 -8.87
CA GLU A 163 -1.39 27.87 -8.80
C GLU A 163 -2.50 27.10 -8.05
N ARG A 164 -3.32 27.84 -7.32
CA ARG A 164 -4.40 27.29 -6.49
C ARG A 164 -5.70 27.27 -7.28
N PHE A 165 -6.34 26.11 -7.30
CA PHE A 165 -7.63 25.88 -7.93
C PHE A 165 -8.56 25.15 -6.95
N THR A 166 -9.84 25.06 -7.29
CA THR A 166 -10.84 24.28 -6.55
C THR A 166 -11.37 23.17 -7.45
N GLU A 167 -11.40 21.94 -6.95
CA GLU A 167 -11.92 20.78 -7.69
C GLU A 167 -13.43 20.91 -7.93
N GLN A 168 -13.83 20.88 -9.20
CA GLN A 168 -15.21 21.09 -9.62
C GLN A 168 -15.93 19.78 -9.95
N GLY A 169 -15.19 18.69 -10.18
CA GLY A 169 -15.79 17.39 -10.51
C GLY A 169 -16.35 16.67 -9.28
N ASP A 170 -17.38 15.86 -9.50
CA ASP A 170 -17.94 14.94 -8.50
C ASP A 170 -16.97 13.80 -8.12
N ALA A 171 -15.93 13.59 -8.92
CA ALA A 171 -14.81 12.71 -8.63
C ALA A 171 -13.63 13.09 -9.55
N LEU A 172 -12.40 12.88 -9.07
CA LEU A 172 -11.22 13.08 -9.91
C LEU A 172 -11.04 11.87 -10.84
N THR A 173 -11.00 12.14 -12.15
CA THR A 173 -10.65 11.18 -13.20
C THR A 173 -9.33 11.58 -13.87
N PHE A 174 -8.76 10.68 -14.66
CA PHE A 174 -7.46 10.87 -15.29
C PHE A 174 -7.56 10.80 -16.81
N GLU A 175 -7.47 11.96 -17.47
CA GLU A 175 -7.44 12.09 -18.93
C GLU A 175 -6.10 12.68 -19.44
N SER A 176 -5.25 13.09 -18.50
CA SER A 176 -3.93 13.66 -18.75
C SER A 176 -2.99 13.42 -17.57
N GLU A 177 -1.79 13.99 -17.66
CA GLU A 177 -0.88 14.12 -16.52
C GLU A 177 -1.58 14.87 -15.38
N VAL A 178 -1.37 14.41 -14.15
CA VAL A 178 -1.90 15.02 -12.93
C VAL A 178 -0.75 15.08 -11.92
N ASP A 179 -0.53 16.25 -11.33
CA ASP A 179 0.39 16.43 -10.20
C ASP A 179 -0.19 17.49 -9.26
N LYS A 180 -1.21 17.09 -8.49
CA LYS A 180 -2.03 17.97 -7.66
C LYS A 180 -1.81 17.71 -6.17
N ILE A 181 -1.69 18.77 -5.38
CA ILE A 181 -1.63 18.73 -3.91
C ILE A 181 -2.95 19.26 -3.37
N TYR A 182 -3.85 18.38 -2.96
CA TYR A 182 -5.13 18.73 -2.34
C TYR A 182 -4.91 19.12 -0.88
N LEU A 183 -5.53 20.23 -0.47
CA LEU A 183 -5.40 20.83 0.84
C LEU A 183 -6.57 20.44 1.75
N SER A 184 -6.31 20.26 3.05
CA SER A 184 -7.38 20.00 4.06
C SER A 184 -8.30 18.82 3.71
N THR A 185 -7.74 17.80 3.09
CA THR A 185 -8.40 16.57 2.68
C THR A 185 -8.98 15.78 3.86
N PRO A 186 -10.09 15.05 3.66
CA PRO A 186 -10.68 14.21 4.69
C PRO A 186 -9.74 13.07 5.12
N THR A 187 -10.08 12.43 6.24
CA THR A 187 -9.33 11.27 6.75
C THR A 187 -9.51 10.01 5.92
N LYS A 188 -10.46 10.00 4.97
CA LYS A 188 -10.76 8.87 4.08
C LYS A 188 -10.80 9.36 2.64
N ILE A 189 -10.03 8.72 1.77
CA ILE A 189 -10.06 8.93 0.31
C ILE A 189 -10.32 7.58 -0.33
N ALA A 190 -11.27 7.52 -1.26
CA ALA A 190 -11.63 6.29 -1.95
C ALA A 190 -11.09 6.30 -3.38
N ILE A 191 -10.46 5.19 -3.80
CA ILE A 191 -9.98 4.96 -5.15
C ILE A 191 -10.81 3.81 -5.70
N ILE A 192 -11.69 4.09 -6.64
CA ILE A 192 -12.62 3.10 -7.19
C ILE A 192 -12.09 2.65 -8.55
N ASP A 193 -11.72 1.38 -8.64
CA ASP A 193 -11.25 0.70 -9.84
C ASP A 193 -12.43 -0.08 -10.45
N HIS A 194 -13.07 0.53 -11.44
CA HIS A 194 -14.25 -0.02 -12.11
C HIS A 194 -13.92 -1.27 -12.93
N GLU A 195 -12.72 -1.33 -13.51
CA GLU A 195 -12.26 -2.47 -14.30
C GLU A 195 -12.13 -3.72 -13.44
N LYS A 196 -11.54 -3.58 -12.24
CA LYS A 196 -11.36 -4.67 -11.28
C LYS A 196 -12.50 -4.82 -10.28
N LYS A 197 -13.52 -3.97 -10.35
CA LYS A 197 -14.68 -3.94 -9.43
C LYS A 197 -14.25 -3.92 -7.96
N ARG A 198 -13.26 -3.08 -7.63
CA ARG A 198 -12.69 -2.97 -6.28
C ARG A 198 -12.54 -1.51 -5.88
N THR A 199 -12.53 -1.28 -4.57
CA THR A 199 -12.32 0.05 -4.00
C THR A 199 -11.21 -0.02 -2.97
N PHE A 200 -10.18 0.81 -3.14
CA PHE A 200 -9.19 1.07 -2.11
C PHE A 200 -9.65 2.25 -1.27
N VAL A 201 -9.74 2.07 0.04
CA VAL A 201 -10.01 3.19 0.96
C VAL A 201 -8.73 3.49 1.71
N VAL A 202 -8.13 4.63 1.40
CA VAL A 202 -6.96 5.10 2.13
C VAL A 202 -7.42 5.92 3.32
N ARG A 203 -6.97 5.52 4.51
CA ARG A 203 -7.23 6.23 5.75
C ARG A 203 -5.96 6.94 6.20
N LYS A 204 -6.09 8.21 6.59
CA LYS A 204 -5.01 9.00 7.16
C LYS A 204 -5.43 9.65 8.47
N ASP A 205 -4.46 9.80 9.35
CA ASP A 205 -4.57 10.60 10.56
C ASP A 205 -3.39 11.58 10.65
N GLY A 206 -3.61 12.71 11.32
CA GLY A 206 -2.57 13.69 11.65
C GLY A 206 -2.00 14.51 10.49
N LEU A 207 -2.45 14.33 9.24
CA LEU A 207 -1.95 15.10 8.09
C LEU A 207 -3.09 15.65 7.22
N PRO A 208 -3.10 16.95 6.90
CA PRO A 208 -4.23 17.60 6.23
C PRO A 208 -4.21 17.42 4.71
N ASP A 209 -3.07 17.17 4.08
CA ASP A 209 -2.96 17.26 2.62
C ASP A 209 -2.82 15.89 1.94
N ALA A 210 -3.21 15.78 0.68
CA ALA A 210 -3.01 14.58 -0.14
C ALA A 210 -2.51 14.96 -1.54
N VAL A 211 -1.52 14.22 -2.04
CA VAL A 211 -0.98 14.41 -3.38
C VAL A 211 -1.53 13.33 -4.31
N VAL A 212 -2.11 13.75 -5.43
CA VAL A 212 -2.50 12.86 -6.52
C VAL A 212 -1.52 13.07 -7.65
N TRP A 213 -0.78 12.02 -8.00
CA TRP A 213 0.21 12.04 -9.07
C TRP A 213 -0.03 10.93 -10.09
N ASN A 214 -0.07 11.31 -11.36
CA ASN A 214 -0.15 10.42 -12.49
C ASN A 214 0.71 11.01 -13.62
N PRO A 215 1.88 10.43 -13.92
CA PRO A 215 2.83 10.99 -14.90
C PRO A 215 2.38 10.88 -16.36
N TRP A 216 1.24 10.23 -16.65
CA TRP A 216 0.67 10.07 -17.99
C TRP A 216 1.67 9.66 -19.07
N ASP A 217 1.91 8.36 -19.20
CA ASP A 217 2.78 7.86 -20.26
C ASP A 217 1.96 7.57 -21.54
N LYS A 218 2.18 8.32 -22.62
CA LYS A 218 1.57 8.03 -23.94
C LYS A 218 2.02 6.67 -24.53
N LYS A 219 3.09 6.06 -24.00
CA LYS A 219 3.69 4.79 -24.46
C LYS A 219 3.67 3.69 -23.40
N ALA A 220 3.27 3.94 -22.15
CA ALA A 220 3.12 2.92 -21.12
C ALA A 220 1.67 2.79 -20.64
N LYS A 221 1.39 1.68 -19.94
CA LYS A 221 0.05 1.45 -19.38
C LYS A 221 -0.15 2.44 -18.22
N PRO A 222 -1.26 3.18 -18.13
CA PRO A 222 -1.48 4.14 -17.05
C PRO A 222 -1.36 3.49 -15.67
N TRP A 223 -0.77 4.20 -14.72
CA TRP A 223 -0.70 3.84 -13.31
C TRP A 223 -0.82 5.09 -12.46
N LEU A 224 -1.49 4.97 -11.32
CA LEU A 224 -1.79 6.05 -10.39
C LEU A 224 -0.79 5.95 -9.26
N ILE A 225 -0.35 7.11 -8.81
CA ILE A 225 0.30 7.27 -7.54
C ILE A 225 -0.56 8.22 -6.73
N LEU A 226 -1.27 7.68 -5.73
CA LEU A 226 -1.83 8.52 -4.69
C LEU A 226 -0.78 8.62 -3.59
N ALA A 227 -0.07 9.74 -3.51
CA ALA A 227 0.86 9.98 -2.42
C ALA A 227 0.12 10.70 -1.29
N MET A 228 -0.18 9.97 -0.24
CA MET A 228 -0.79 10.54 0.94
C MET A 228 0.29 10.91 1.93
N MET A 229 0.18 12.14 2.43
CA MET A 229 0.92 12.56 3.59
C MET A 229 0.24 11.80 4.75
N SER A 230 0.81 10.71 5.28
CA SER A 230 0.42 10.22 6.62
C SER A 230 1.47 9.36 7.31
N THR A 231 1.63 9.66 8.60
CA THR A 231 2.24 8.90 9.69
C THR A 231 1.50 7.59 10.04
N SER A 232 0.51 7.14 9.27
CA SER A 232 0.01 5.76 9.30
C SER A 232 -0.85 5.48 8.08
N ILE A 233 -0.43 4.57 7.20
CA ILE A 233 -1.35 3.93 6.25
C ILE A 233 -1.82 2.63 6.88
N CYS A 234 -3.14 2.48 7.03
CA CYS A 234 -3.75 1.23 7.47
C CYS A 234 -4.36 0.53 6.25
N PHE A 235 -3.78 -0.60 5.86
CA PHE A 235 -4.37 -1.51 4.88
C PHE A 235 -5.28 -2.48 5.64
N VAL A 236 -6.57 -2.49 5.26
CA VAL A 236 -7.56 -3.47 5.73
C VAL A 236 -7.82 -4.45 4.59
#